data_AF-A0A7D9D9G7-F1
#
_entry.id   AF-A0A7D9D9G7-F1
#
_cell.length_a   1.000
_cell.length_b   1.000
_cell.length_c   1.000
_cell.angle_alpha   90.00
_cell.angle_beta   90.00
_cell.angle_gamma   90.00
#
_symmetry.space_group_name_H-M   'P 1'
#
loop_
_entity.id
_entity.type
_entity.pdbx_description
1 polymer ?
#
loop_
_entity_poly.entity_id
_entity_poly.type
_entity_poly.pdbx_seq_one_letter_code
_entity_poly.pdbx_strand_id
1 'polypeptide(L)'
;MGQLLDWDSSGLCPNTSKYEVHKGHMIAARYGIGNAKRVKDTFTLTNVVPQERDFNSNRWMRAEGSLIQWAKNCQNIAPTATIEARIYIVVGVIPTSFYGTSKTKFFGSAGFGNFQGDSKIFSGFGYRILVPEIMWTAACCMYTDNTVAGTYAFWRHNHPSIAQVIYHTNNQSAVTDMFNSIQTEITATVPGATFSRPNVFPNQPNCN
;
A
#
# COMPACT_ATOMS: atom_id res chain seq x y z
N MET A 1 -1.26 -8.92 17.66
CA MET A 1 0.00 -8.33 17.19
C MET A 1 0.89 -9.50 16.80
N GLY A 2 1.34 -9.58 15.55
CA GLY A 2 2.15 -10.69 15.02
C GLY A 2 3.63 -10.34 14.98
N GLN A 3 4.52 -11.34 14.83
CA GLN A 3 5.98 -11.15 14.79
C GLN A 3 6.58 -11.71 13.48
N LEU A 4 7.46 -10.97 12.78
CA LEU A 4 8.25 -11.45 11.65
C LEU A 4 9.66 -11.88 12.09
N LEU A 5 10.27 -12.84 11.41
CA LEU A 5 11.69 -13.21 11.56
C LEU A 5 12.50 -12.74 10.34
N ASP A 6 13.78 -12.39 10.56
CA ASP A 6 14.67 -11.76 9.58
C ASP A 6 14.97 -12.63 8.34
N TRP A 7 15.14 -11.99 7.19
CA TRP A 7 14.94 -12.61 5.86
C TRP A 7 16.02 -12.34 4.81
N ASP A 8 16.90 -11.36 5.02
CA ASP A 8 18.00 -11.16 4.09
C ASP A 8 19.14 -12.13 4.42
N SER A 9 19.64 -12.81 3.40
CA SER A 9 20.77 -13.73 3.51
C SER A 9 22.11 -12.96 3.50
N SER A 10 22.15 -11.70 3.96
CA SER A 10 23.37 -10.86 3.98
C SER A 10 24.21 -11.00 5.24
N GLY A 11 23.86 -11.92 6.14
CA GLY A 11 24.69 -12.26 7.29
C GLY A 11 24.30 -11.55 8.59
N LEU A 12 24.38 -12.34 9.66
CA LEU A 12 24.37 -11.99 11.08
C LEU A 12 23.40 -10.86 11.50
N CYS A 13 22.10 -11.06 11.32
CA CYS A 13 21.16 -10.59 12.33
C CYS A 13 21.01 -11.71 13.39
N PRO A 14 21.34 -11.47 14.67
CA PRO A 14 21.18 -12.48 15.70
C PRO A 14 19.71 -12.91 15.75
N ASN A 15 19.45 -14.20 15.99
CA ASN A 15 18.15 -14.93 15.97
C ASN A 15 17.04 -14.40 16.91
N THR A 16 16.99 -13.10 17.18
CA THR A 16 16.20 -12.44 18.22
C THR A 16 15.40 -11.23 17.74
N SER A 17 15.58 -10.74 16.50
CA SER A 17 14.79 -9.61 15.95
C SER A 17 13.40 -10.07 15.50
N LYS A 18 12.41 -9.90 16.37
CA LYS A 18 10.98 -10.07 16.09
C LYS A 18 10.42 -8.76 15.55
N TYR A 19 10.06 -8.68 14.27
CA TYR A 19 9.42 -7.45 13.75
C TYR A 19 7.92 -7.47 14.06
N GLU A 20 7.42 -6.39 14.63
CA GLU A 20 6.01 -6.30 14.99
C GLU A 20 5.15 -6.03 13.75
N VAL A 21 3.99 -6.68 13.68
CA VAL A 21 3.07 -6.55 12.54
C VAL A 21 1.74 -5.99 13.00
N HIS A 22 1.34 -4.93 12.32
CA HIS A 22 0.09 -4.22 12.49
C HIS A 22 -0.97 -4.68 11.49
N LYS A 23 -2.24 -4.49 11.90
CA LYS A 23 -3.40 -4.48 11.02
C LYS A 23 -3.40 -3.14 10.26
N GLY A 24 -2.53 -3.05 9.27
CA GLY A 24 -2.32 -1.86 8.46
C GLY A 24 -3.51 -1.58 7.57
N HIS A 25 -4.00 -0.33 7.57
CA HIS A 25 -5.15 0.05 6.75
C HIS A 25 -4.70 0.22 5.29
N MET A 26 -5.51 -0.27 4.35
CA MET A 26 -5.37 0.04 2.93
C MET A 26 -5.90 1.44 2.67
N ILE A 27 -7.20 1.65 2.89
CA ILE A 27 -7.79 2.99 2.97
C ILE A 27 -7.60 3.52 4.38
N ALA A 28 -6.74 4.53 4.53
CA ALA A 28 -6.42 5.11 5.83
C ALA A 28 -7.65 5.73 6.51
N ALA A 29 -7.81 5.47 7.81
CA ALA A 29 -8.85 6.12 8.63
C ALA A 29 -8.81 7.66 8.52
N ARG A 30 -7.60 8.22 8.31
CA ARG A 30 -7.38 9.66 8.20
C ARG A 30 -8.03 10.29 6.96
N TYR A 31 -8.31 9.52 5.91
CA TYR A 31 -9.01 10.03 4.72
C TYR A 31 -10.49 10.35 5.01
N GLY A 32 -11.07 9.73 6.05
CA GLY A 32 -12.46 9.92 6.46
C GLY A 32 -12.67 10.92 7.59
N ILE A 33 -11.62 11.58 8.09
CA ILE A 33 -11.74 12.54 9.22
C ILE A 33 -12.80 13.60 8.88
N GLY A 34 -13.69 13.86 9.83
CA GLY A 34 -14.89 14.69 9.63
C GLY A 34 -16.17 13.87 9.40
N ASN A 35 -16.06 12.55 9.18
CA ASN A 35 -17.20 11.64 9.13
C ASN A 35 -16.91 10.35 9.92
N ALA A 36 -17.48 10.25 11.12
CA ALA A 36 -17.25 9.11 12.02
C ALA A 36 -17.62 7.75 11.40
N LYS A 37 -18.66 7.71 10.54
CA LYS A 37 -19.03 6.48 9.83
C LYS A 37 -17.94 6.06 8.84
N ARG A 38 -17.42 6.99 8.02
CA ARG A 38 -16.32 6.71 7.09
C ARG A 38 -15.08 6.22 7.82
N VAL A 39 -14.73 6.85 8.94
CA VAL A 39 -13.62 6.40 9.79
C VAL A 39 -13.86 4.97 10.27
N LYS A 40 -15.04 4.67 10.84
CA LYS A 40 -15.38 3.34 11.37
C LYS A 40 -15.33 2.26 10.28
N ASP A 41 -15.81 2.55 9.08
CA ASP A 41 -15.83 1.59 7.95
C ASP A 41 -14.41 1.16 7.54
N THR A 42 -13.38 1.97 7.81
CA THR A 42 -11.97 1.60 7.52
C THR A 42 -11.42 0.49 8.43
N PHE A 43 -12.02 0.23 9.60
CA PHE A 43 -11.53 -0.77 10.57
C PHE A 43 -12.00 -2.21 10.26
N THR A 44 -12.55 -2.45 9.08
CA THR A 44 -12.94 -3.78 8.61
C THR A 44 -11.72 -4.58 8.13
N LEU A 45 -11.72 -5.90 8.34
CA LEU A 45 -10.59 -6.75 7.90
C LEU A 45 -10.44 -6.81 6.37
N THR A 46 -11.51 -6.50 5.63
CA THR A 46 -11.48 -6.35 4.17
C THR A 46 -10.68 -5.13 3.70
N ASN A 47 -10.37 -4.19 4.61
CA ASN A 47 -9.56 -3.00 4.37
C ASN A 47 -8.18 -3.07 5.03
N VAL A 48 -7.75 -4.26 5.46
CA VAL A 48 -6.51 -4.42 6.23
C VAL A 48 -5.57 -5.40 5.55
N VAL A 49 -4.30 -5.04 5.50
CA VAL A 49 -3.21 -5.96 5.18
C VAL A 49 -2.20 -6.00 6.33
N PRO A 50 -1.46 -7.10 6.49
CA PRO A 50 -0.37 -7.12 7.44
C PRO A 50 0.73 -6.12 7.02
N GLN A 51 0.99 -5.14 7.87
CA GLN A 51 2.05 -4.17 7.65
C GLN A 51 3.08 -4.29 8.77
N GLU A 52 4.36 -4.16 8.43
CA GLU A 52 5.39 -4.00 9.45
C GLU A 52 5.15 -2.72 10.26
N ARG A 53 5.44 -2.77 11.57
CA ARG A 53 5.14 -1.72 12.54
C ARG A 53 5.72 -0.37 12.15
N ASP A 54 7.02 -0.28 11.93
CA ASP A 54 7.70 1.00 11.68
C ASP A 54 7.34 1.54 10.30
N PHE A 55 7.15 0.65 9.32
CA PHE A 55 6.57 0.98 8.04
C PHE A 55 5.19 1.64 8.20
N ASN A 56 4.24 0.99 8.86
CA ASN A 56 2.87 1.49 9.06
C ASN A 56 2.85 2.81 9.84
N SER A 57 3.44 2.81 11.05
CA SER A 57 3.31 3.90 12.01
C SER A 57 4.18 5.12 11.71
N ASN A 58 5.15 5.00 10.80
CA ASN A 58 5.98 6.13 10.41
C ASN A 58 5.89 6.43 8.92
N ARG A 59 6.51 5.59 8.09
CA ARG A 59 6.80 5.96 6.69
C ARG A 59 5.56 5.95 5.81
N TRP A 60 4.70 4.95 5.99
CA TRP A 60 3.42 4.86 5.30
C TRP A 60 2.48 5.97 5.78
N MET A 61 2.32 6.13 7.10
CA MET A 61 1.54 7.23 7.69
C MET A 61 1.96 8.62 7.18
N ARG A 62 3.26 8.88 7.01
CA ARG A 62 3.76 10.16 6.46
C ARG A 62 3.36 10.34 4.99
N ALA A 63 3.43 9.29 4.18
CA ALA A 63 3.01 9.34 2.78
C ALA A 63 1.49 9.57 2.66
N GLU A 64 0.68 8.91 3.49
CA GLU A 64 -0.75 9.17 3.59
C GLU A 64 -1.04 10.62 4.01
N GLY A 65 -0.24 11.18 4.92
CA GLY A 65 -0.30 12.58 5.32
C GLY A 65 0.00 13.55 4.17
N SER A 66 1.03 13.27 3.37
CA SER A 66 1.35 14.07 2.18
C SER A 66 0.25 14.03 1.14
N LEU A 67 -0.39 12.88 0.93
CA LEU A 67 -1.56 12.76 0.04
C LEU A 67 -2.72 13.65 0.51
N ILE A 68 -3.00 13.68 1.83
CA ILE A 68 -4.04 14.56 2.39
C ILE A 68 -3.72 16.04 2.10
N GLN A 69 -2.45 16.45 2.23
CA GLN A 69 -2.06 17.82 1.95
C GLN A 69 -2.21 18.16 0.47
N TRP A 70 -1.80 17.26 -0.43
CA TRP A 70 -2.03 17.39 -1.86
C TRP A 70 -3.51 17.50 -2.20
N ALA A 71 -4.35 16.65 -1.60
CA ALA A 71 -5.80 16.64 -1.81
C ALA A 71 -6.45 17.98 -1.43
N LYS A 72 -6.06 18.55 -0.28
CA LYS A 72 -6.50 19.88 0.16
C LYS A 72 -6.10 20.96 -0.84
N ASN A 73 -4.86 20.92 -1.31
CA ASN A 73 -4.39 21.89 -2.31
C ASN A 73 -5.22 21.78 -3.60
N CYS A 74 -5.52 20.56 -4.05
CA CYS A 74 -6.37 20.37 -5.23
C CYS A 74 -7.79 20.93 -5.05
N GLN A 75 -8.38 20.77 -3.85
CA GLN A 75 -9.68 21.36 -3.55
C GLN A 75 -9.66 22.89 -3.54
N ASN A 76 -8.57 23.50 -3.05
CA ASN A 76 -8.45 24.94 -2.93
C ASN A 76 -8.27 25.67 -4.28
N ILE A 77 -7.78 24.98 -5.31
CA ILE A 77 -7.54 25.56 -6.65
C ILE A 77 -8.71 25.33 -7.62
N ALA A 78 -9.85 24.82 -7.13
CA ALA A 78 -11.02 24.60 -7.95
C ALA A 78 -11.49 25.91 -8.60
N PRO A 79 -11.78 25.91 -9.91
CA PRO A 79 -11.84 27.14 -10.72
C PRO A 79 -13.03 28.06 -10.41
N THR A 80 -14.10 27.54 -9.82
CA THR A 80 -15.29 28.32 -9.46
C THR A 80 -15.97 27.75 -8.22
N ALA A 81 -16.82 28.55 -7.56
CA ALA A 81 -17.65 28.08 -6.44
C ALA A 81 -18.67 26.98 -6.82
N THR A 82 -18.91 26.78 -8.13
CA THR A 82 -19.84 25.77 -8.66
C THR A 82 -19.14 24.49 -9.13
N ILE A 83 -17.81 24.49 -9.18
CA ILE A 83 -17.02 23.34 -9.59
C ILE A 83 -16.33 22.78 -8.35
N GLU A 84 -16.76 21.60 -7.90
CA GLU A 84 -16.16 20.94 -6.76
C GLU A 84 -15.02 20.01 -7.22
N ALA A 85 -13.95 19.93 -6.42
CA ALA A 85 -12.91 18.93 -6.62
C ALA A 85 -13.22 17.63 -5.86
N ARG A 86 -13.14 16.51 -6.56
CA ARG A 86 -13.28 15.14 -6.06
C ARG A 86 -11.95 14.42 -6.15
N ILE A 87 -11.57 13.78 -5.05
CA ILE A 87 -10.35 12.98 -4.97
C ILE A 87 -10.75 11.51 -5.01
N TYR A 88 -10.23 10.78 -5.98
CA TYR A 88 -10.36 9.32 -6.09
C TYR A 88 -9.03 8.70 -5.67
N ILE A 89 -9.07 7.74 -4.75
CA ILE A 89 -7.88 7.09 -4.21
C ILE A 89 -8.02 5.59 -4.42
N VAL A 90 -7.00 4.96 -5.00
CA VAL A 90 -6.86 3.52 -5.15
C VAL A 90 -5.60 3.11 -4.41
N VAL A 91 -5.73 2.15 -3.50
CA VAL A 91 -4.60 1.59 -2.74
C VAL A 91 -4.51 0.11 -3.07
N GLY A 92 -3.31 -0.37 -3.32
CA GLY A 92 -3.08 -1.77 -3.65
C GLY A 92 -1.78 -2.31 -3.08
N VAL A 93 -1.61 -3.61 -3.24
CA VAL A 93 -0.46 -4.37 -2.77
C VAL A 93 0.07 -5.26 -3.87
N ILE A 94 1.37 -5.56 -3.81
CA ILE A 94 1.99 -6.60 -4.61
C ILE A 94 2.43 -7.71 -3.65
N PRO A 95 1.96 -8.94 -3.86
CA PRO A 95 2.30 -10.03 -2.97
C PRO A 95 3.77 -10.45 -3.10
N THR A 96 4.28 -11.09 -2.05
CA THR A 96 5.64 -11.66 -2.01
C THR A 96 5.81 -12.96 -2.80
N SER A 97 4.74 -13.50 -3.38
CA SER A 97 4.77 -14.77 -4.12
C SER A 97 5.04 -14.55 -5.61
N PHE A 98 6.30 -14.59 -6.02
CA PHE A 98 6.62 -14.92 -7.42
C PHE A 98 6.75 -16.44 -7.54
N TYR A 99 6.22 -17.01 -8.63
CA TYR A 99 6.33 -18.44 -8.95
C TYR A 99 7.81 -18.85 -9.02
N GLY A 100 8.30 -19.61 -8.04
CA GLY A 100 9.69 -20.09 -8.00
C GLY A 100 10.17 -20.32 -6.57
N THR A 101 11.12 -21.24 -6.38
CA THR A 101 11.55 -21.87 -5.11
C THR A 101 12.17 -20.95 -4.05
N SER A 102 12.05 -19.64 -4.16
CA SER A 102 12.60 -18.72 -3.18
C SER A 102 11.55 -17.71 -2.77
N LYS A 103 11.08 -17.89 -1.53
CA LYS A 103 10.74 -16.81 -0.60
C LYS A 103 9.29 -16.29 -0.59
N THR A 104 8.32 -17.11 -0.15
CA THR A 104 6.93 -16.65 0.15
C THR A 104 6.74 -16.19 1.60
N LYS A 105 6.04 -15.05 1.82
CA LYS A 105 5.71 -14.53 3.17
C LYS A 105 4.21 -14.72 3.48
N PHE A 106 3.89 -15.49 4.53
CA PHE A 106 2.52 -15.71 5.04
C PHE A 106 2.44 -15.51 6.55
N PHE A 107 1.27 -15.14 7.09
CA PHE A 107 0.91 -15.32 8.51
C PHE A 107 0.15 -16.62 8.70
N GLY A 108 0.53 -17.46 9.66
CA GLY A 108 -0.18 -18.70 10.00
C GLY A 108 0.77 -19.90 10.13
N SER A 109 0.24 -21.10 10.38
CA SER A 109 0.96 -22.21 11.06
C SER A 109 2.22 -22.82 10.41
N ALA A 110 2.80 -22.21 9.37
CA ALA A 110 4.18 -22.50 8.94
C ALA A 110 4.87 -21.33 8.19
N GLY A 111 4.50 -20.06 8.47
CA GLY A 111 5.13 -18.86 7.89
C GLY A 111 4.97 -17.62 8.78
N PHE A 112 5.91 -16.66 8.66
CA PHE A 112 6.13 -15.48 9.52
C PHE A 112 5.49 -15.58 10.92
N GLY A 113 6.21 -16.33 11.75
CA GLY A 113 6.23 -16.26 13.21
C GLY A 113 4.95 -16.65 13.92
N ASN A 114 4.83 -17.95 14.24
CA ASN A 114 4.13 -18.59 15.38
C ASN A 114 2.85 -17.92 15.92
N PHE A 115 2.07 -17.20 15.09
CA PHE A 115 0.74 -16.78 15.47
C PHE A 115 -0.14 -18.03 15.47
N GLN A 116 -0.30 -18.63 16.65
CA GLN A 116 -1.36 -19.58 16.93
C GLN A 116 -2.66 -18.77 17.03
N GLY A 117 -3.19 -18.36 15.88
CA GLY A 117 -4.63 -18.10 15.81
C GLY A 117 -5.32 -19.38 16.26
N ASP A 118 -6.26 -19.26 17.19
CA ASP A 118 -6.89 -20.37 17.89
C ASP A 118 -7.19 -21.50 16.90
N SER A 119 -6.38 -22.55 16.94
CA SER A 119 -6.26 -23.59 15.90
C SER A 119 -7.47 -24.52 15.86
N LYS A 120 -8.56 -24.14 16.53
CA LYS A 120 -9.73 -24.96 16.80
C LYS A 120 -10.99 -24.53 16.05
N ILE A 121 -10.98 -23.43 15.28
CA ILE A 121 -12.24 -22.93 14.71
C ILE A 121 -12.70 -23.69 13.45
N PHE A 122 -11.82 -24.27 12.62
CA PHE A 122 -12.22 -25.20 11.56
C PHE A 122 -11.11 -26.23 11.23
N SER A 123 -11.32 -27.49 11.61
CA SER A 123 -10.68 -28.69 11.05
C SER A 123 -9.17 -28.62 10.74
N GLY A 124 -8.34 -28.05 11.62
CA GLY A 124 -6.87 -28.14 11.52
C GLY A 124 -6.21 -27.30 10.40
N PHE A 125 -6.95 -26.48 9.66
CA PHE A 125 -6.38 -25.56 8.67
C PHE A 125 -6.25 -24.16 9.27
N GLY A 126 -5.05 -23.77 9.66
CA GLY A 126 -4.77 -22.39 10.08
C GLY A 126 -5.00 -21.40 8.92
N TYR A 127 -5.58 -20.24 9.21
CA TYR A 127 -5.72 -19.16 8.22
C TYR A 127 -4.35 -18.68 7.76
N ARG A 128 -4.14 -18.64 6.45
CA ARG A 128 -2.96 -18.03 5.83
C ARG A 128 -3.33 -16.67 5.27
N ILE A 129 -2.76 -15.61 5.83
CA ILE A 129 -2.89 -14.25 5.26
C ILE A 129 -1.58 -13.90 4.58
N LEU A 130 -1.67 -13.42 3.33
CA LEU A 130 -0.50 -13.01 2.57
C LEU A 130 0.08 -11.71 3.12
N VAL A 131 1.41 -11.63 3.22
CA VAL A 131 2.13 -10.39 3.57
C VAL A 131 2.52 -9.68 2.27
N PRO A 132 2.10 -8.43 2.06
CA PRO A 132 2.56 -7.61 0.94
C PRO A 132 4.08 -7.45 0.94
N GLU A 133 4.70 -7.49 -0.23
CA GLU A 133 6.08 -7.05 -0.43
C GLU A 133 6.09 -5.54 -0.65
N ILE A 134 5.24 -5.08 -1.56
CA ILE A 134 5.09 -3.67 -1.94
C ILE A 134 3.67 -3.23 -1.64
N MET A 135 3.53 -1.99 -1.19
CA MET A 135 2.27 -1.25 -1.12
C MET A 135 2.35 0.00 -1.97
N TRP A 136 1.24 0.37 -2.60
CA TRP A 136 1.16 1.53 -3.48
C TRP A 136 -0.18 2.24 -3.34
N THR A 137 -0.18 3.55 -3.59
CA THR A 137 -1.37 4.39 -3.64
C THR A 137 -1.32 5.25 -4.88
N ALA A 138 -2.41 5.27 -5.63
CA ALA A 138 -2.66 6.16 -6.76
C ALA A 138 -3.86 7.04 -6.44
N ALA A 139 -3.77 8.32 -6.72
CA ALA A 139 -4.84 9.27 -6.52
C ALA A 139 -5.02 10.18 -7.74
N CYS A 140 -6.28 10.47 -8.06
CA CYS A 140 -6.64 11.42 -9.09
C CYS A 140 -7.59 12.47 -8.53
N CYS A 141 -7.29 13.73 -8.82
CA CYS A 141 -8.16 14.84 -8.50
C CYS A 141 -8.89 15.29 -9.76
N MET A 142 -10.21 15.32 -9.69
CA MET A 142 -11.08 15.70 -10.79
C MET A 142 -12.09 16.73 -10.34
N TYR A 143 -12.41 17.64 -11.24
CA TYR A 143 -13.52 18.56 -11.08
C TYR A 143 -14.85 17.92 -11.50
N THR A 144 -15.96 18.50 -11.06
CA THR A 144 -17.32 18.01 -11.38
C THR A 144 -17.66 18.10 -12.88
N ASP A 145 -16.90 18.87 -13.66
CA ASP A 145 -16.97 18.93 -15.13
C ASP A 145 -16.11 17.84 -15.83
N ASN A 146 -15.51 16.93 -15.05
CA ASN A 146 -14.59 15.87 -15.47
C ASN A 146 -13.19 16.34 -15.88
N THR A 147 -12.84 17.61 -15.66
CA THR A 147 -11.47 18.07 -15.85
C THR A 147 -10.55 17.44 -14.81
N VAL A 148 -9.44 16.84 -15.23
CA VAL A 148 -8.41 16.31 -14.32
C VAL A 148 -7.52 17.46 -13.87
N ALA A 149 -7.54 17.73 -12.56
CA ALA A 149 -6.76 18.78 -11.92
C ALA A 149 -5.33 18.33 -11.55
N GLY A 150 -5.14 17.02 -11.37
CA GLY A 150 -3.81 16.44 -11.15
C GLY A 150 -3.87 15.00 -10.65
N THR A 151 -2.72 14.35 -10.65
CA THR A 151 -2.54 13.01 -10.08
C THR A 151 -1.43 13.01 -9.02
N TYR A 152 -1.49 12.03 -8.13
CA TYR A 152 -0.51 11.83 -7.07
C TYR A 152 -0.32 10.34 -6.84
N ALA A 153 0.92 9.88 -6.74
CA ALA A 153 1.19 8.47 -6.57
C ALA A 153 2.45 8.23 -5.72
N PHE A 154 2.42 7.15 -4.93
CA PHE A 154 3.58 6.71 -4.15
C PHE A 154 3.53 5.21 -3.89
N TRP A 155 4.70 4.60 -3.77
CA TRP A 155 4.86 3.19 -3.44
C TRP A 155 6.05 2.96 -2.51
N ARG A 156 6.03 1.83 -1.78
CA ARG A 156 7.12 1.41 -0.87
C ARG A 156 7.11 -0.10 -0.62
N HIS A 157 8.26 -0.64 -0.23
CA HIS A 157 8.34 -1.96 0.40
C HIS A 157 7.75 -1.93 1.81
N ASN A 158 7.05 -3.01 2.18
CA ASN A 158 6.53 -3.27 3.52
C ASN A 158 7.69 -3.73 4.44
N HIS A 159 8.64 -2.83 4.69
CA HIS A 159 9.91 -3.11 5.36
C HIS A 159 10.37 -1.94 6.26
N PRO A 160 11.06 -2.22 7.40
CA PRO A 160 11.52 -1.19 8.34
C PRO A 160 12.77 -0.42 7.86
N SER A 161 13.51 -0.91 6.85
CA SER A 161 14.73 -0.27 6.30
C SER A 161 14.52 0.57 5.01
N ILE A 162 15.60 1.23 4.56
CA ILE A 162 15.67 2.54 3.89
C ILE A 162 15.52 2.48 2.35
N ALA A 163 14.39 2.02 1.80
CA ALA A 163 14.12 2.27 0.38
C ALA A 163 13.28 3.54 0.19
N GLN A 164 13.75 4.39 -0.72
CA GLN A 164 13.22 5.72 -1.05
C GLN A 164 11.71 5.71 -1.26
N VAL A 165 11.03 6.80 -0.88
CA VAL A 165 9.77 7.08 -1.54
C VAL A 165 10.13 7.54 -2.93
N ILE A 166 9.72 6.78 -3.94
CA ILE A 166 9.64 7.34 -5.26
C ILE A 166 8.29 8.05 -5.31
N TYR A 167 8.33 9.34 -4.94
CA TYR A 167 7.19 10.24 -5.07
C TYR A 167 7.07 10.59 -6.54
N HIS A 168 5.90 10.37 -7.13
CA HIS A 168 5.57 11.03 -8.38
C HIS A 168 4.55 12.11 -8.07
N THR A 169 4.98 13.36 -8.27
CA THR A 169 4.26 14.54 -7.83
C THR A 169 3.58 15.25 -8.99
N ASN A 170 2.30 15.56 -8.80
CA ASN A 170 1.52 16.67 -9.38
C ASN A 170 1.58 16.88 -10.90
N ASN A 171 1.99 15.87 -11.67
CA ASN A 171 1.92 15.88 -13.12
C ASN A 171 0.89 14.82 -13.57
N GLN A 172 0.44 14.85 -14.81
CA GLN A 172 -0.57 13.88 -15.28
C GLN A 172 -0.04 12.44 -15.29
N SER A 173 1.28 12.22 -15.33
CA SER A 173 1.92 10.90 -15.45
C SER A 173 2.26 10.20 -14.12
N ALA A 174 1.90 10.76 -12.96
CA ALA A 174 2.43 10.28 -11.68
C ALA A 174 2.15 8.79 -11.41
N VAL A 175 0.95 8.33 -11.79
CA VAL A 175 0.53 6.93 -11.62
C VAL A 175 1.32 6.00 -12.55
N THR A 176 1.48 6.39 -13.81
CA THR A 176 2.31 5.71 -14.81
C THR A 176 3.74 5.58 -14.34
N ASP A 177 4.33 6.68 -13.87
CA ASP A 177 5.71 6.72 -13.43
C ASP A 177 5.92 5.83 -12.18
N MET A 178 4.95 5.84 -11.26
CA MET A 178 4.95 4.96 -10.08
C MET A 178 4.99 3.48 -10.50
N PHE A 179 4.14 3.07 -11.44
CA PHE A 179 4.13 1.68 -11.88
C PHE A 179 5.35 1.29 -12.73
N ASN A 180 5.93 2.22 -13.50
CA ASN A 180 7.20 2.00 -14.20
C ASN A 180 8.35 1.80 -13.19
N SER A 181 8.33 2.55 -12.10
CA SER A 181 9.28 2.41 -10.99
C SER A 181 9.13 1.07 -10.29
N ILE A 182 7.90 0.64 -9.96
CA ILE A 182 7.61 -0.68 -9.41
C ILE A 182 8.07 -1.80 -10.36
N GLN A 183 7.80 -1.68 -11.67
CA GLN A 183 8.24 -2.65 -12.67
C GLN A 183 9.75 -2.81 -12.63
N THR A 184 10.49 -1.70 -12.56
CA THR A 184 11.96 -1.71 -12.49
C THR A 184 12.44 -2.48 -11.26
N GLU A 185 11.85 -2.21 -10.10
CA GLU A 185 12.18 -2.90 -8.84
C GLU A 185 11.92 -4.42 -8.92
N ILE A 186 10.74 -4.80 -9.41
CA ILE A 186 10.35 -6.20 -9.54
C ILE A 186 11.27 -6.93 -10.51
N THR A 187 11.59 -6.32 -11.65
CA THR A 187 12.45 -6.93 -12.67
C THR A 187 13.88 -7.10 -12.19
N ALA A 188 14.37 -6.15 -11.38
CA ALA A 188 15.70 -6.23 -10.77
C ALA A 188 15.78 -7.35 -9.71
N THR A 189 14.72 -7.54 -8.93
CA THR A 189 14.67 -8.54 -7.85
C THR A 189 14.34 -9.94 -8.37
N VAL A 190 13.57 -10.04 -9.45
CA VAL A 190 13.11 -11.30 -10.04
C VAL A 190 13.33 -11.28 -11.55
N PRO A 191 14.51 -11.71 -12.03
CA PRO A 191 14.81 -11.79 -13.46
C PRO A 191 13.77 -12.62 -14.21
N GLY A 192 13.16 -12.04 -15.25
CA GLY A 192 12.11 -12.70 -16.03
C GLY A 192 10.69 -12.53 -15.50
N ALA A 193 10.49 -11.83 -14.37
CA ALA A 193 9.15 -11.46 -13.92
C ALA A 193 8.52 -10.47 -14.91
N THR A 194 7.31 -10.77 -15.34
CA THR A 194 6.46 -9.85 -16.09
C THR A 194 5.50 -9.16 -15.12
N PHE A 195 5.43 -7.83 -15.19
CA PHE A 195 4.45 -7.06 -14.43
C PHE A 195 3.59 -6.28 -15.43
N SER A 196 2.29 -6.57 -15.43
CA SER A 196 1.34 -5.83 -16.25
C SER A 196 0.86 -4.64 -15.45
N ARG A 197 1.20 -3.44 -15.91
CA ARG A 197 0.74 -2.20 -15.27
C ARG A 197 -0.79 -2.16 -15.23
N PRO A 198 -1.40 -2.03 -14.04
CA PRO A 198 -2.85 -1.92 -13.94
C PRO A 198 -3.33 -0.55 -14.45
N ASN A 199 -4.46 -0.54 -15.16
CA ASN A 199 -5.21 0.68 -15.45
C ASN A 199 -6.14 0.95 -14.26
N VAL A 200 -5.67 1.75 -13.32
CA VAL A 200 -6.36 2.00 -12.04
C VAL A 200 -7.50 3.01 -12.17
N PHE A 201 -7.51 3.82 -13.23
CA PHE A 201 -8.59 4.76 -13.56
C PHE A 201 -9.11 4.53 -14.98
N PRO A 202 -9.86 3.44 -15.25
CA PRO A 202 -10.18 3.02 -16.62
C PRO A 202 -11.05 3.99 -17.40
N ASN A 203 -11.92 4.75 -16.72
CA ASN A 203 -12.78 5.75 -17.34
C ASN A 203 -12.14 7.14 -17.42
N GLN A 204 -10.90 7.28 -16.95
CA GLN A 204 -10.19 8.56 -16.87
C GLN A 204 -8.71 8.37 -17.23
N PRO A 205 -8.37 8.26 -18.52
CA PRO A 205 -6.99 7.99 -18.97
C PRO A 205 -5.98 9.01 -18.45
N ASN A 206 -6.37 10.29 -18.35
CA ASN A 206 -5.53 11.38 -17.84
C ASN A 206 -5.20 11.26 -16.34
N CYS A 207 -5.79 10.28 -15.64
CA CYS A 207 -5.46 9.94 -14.27
C CYS A 207 -4.40 8.83 -14.16
N ASN A 208 -4.02 8.16 -15.26
CA ASN A 208 -3.07 7.04 -15.27
C ASN A 208 -1.68 7.45 -15.74
#